data_AF-A0A0K2RPU7-F1
#
_entry.id   AF-A0A0K2RPU7-F1
#
_cell.length_a   1.000
_cell.length_b   1.000
_cell.length_c   1.000
_cell.angle_alpha   90.00
_cell.angle_beta   90.00
_cell.angle_gamma   90.00
#
_symmetry.space_group_name_H-M   'P 1'
#
loop_
_entity.id
_entity.type
_entity.pdbx_description
1 polymer ?
#
loop_
_entity_poly.entity_id
_entity_poly.type
_entity_poly.pdbx_seq_one_letter_code
_entity_poly.pdbx_strand_id
1 'polypeptide(L)'
;MDVWPGSAYPLGATFDGTGTNFALFSEKAEKVELCLFDDDGEEISYTVSEVDGYVWHCYLPHVQPGQKYGYRVHGPYDPASGQRFNPNKLLLDPYAKAIHRQIDWDPALFSYNMGIRTPAMTRIPRPT
;
A
#
# COMPACT_ATOMS: atom_id res chain seq x y z
N MET A 1 6.44 -1.92 -19.07
CA MET A 1 6.17 -0.47 -19.04
C MET A 1 7.44 0.19 -18.55
N ASP A 2 7.92 1.24 -19.21
CA ASP A 2 9.14 1.93 -18.78
C ASP A 2 8.85 2.80 -17.56
N VAL A 3 9.69 2.70 -16.53
CA VAL A 3 9.62 3.54 -15.33
C VAL A 3 10.61 4.68 -15.50
N TRP A 4 10.11 5.90 -15.48
CA TRP A 4 10.92 7.11 -15.60
C TRP A 4 11.17 7.69 -14.21
N PRO A 5 12.24 8.51 -14.04
CA PRO A 5 12.57 9.04 -12.73
C PRO A 5 11.46 9.92 -12.14
N GLY A 6 10.77 10.73 -12.96
CA GLY A 6 9.71 11.60 -12.46
C GLY A 6 10.23 12.73 -11.58
N SER A 7 9.41 13.19 -10.63
CA SER A 7 9.77 14.26 -9.69
C SER A 7 9.26 13.97 -8.29
N ALA A 8 10.05 14.35 -7.28
CA ALA A 8 9.67 14.28 -5.87
C ALA A 8 8.45 15.15 -5.50
N TYR A 9 8.09 16.13 -6.32
CA TYR A 9 6.95 17.00 -6.08
C TYR A 9 6.07 17.15 -7.33
N PRO A 10 4.75 17.32 -7.15
CA PRO A 10 4.00 17.28 -5.88
C PRO A 10 3.87 15.84 -5.31
N LEU A 11 3.66 15.73 -3.99
CA LEU A 11 3.42 14.45 -3.32
C LEU A 11 2.09 13.81 -3.79
N GLY A 12 2.08 12.48 -3.80
CA GLY A 12 0.97 11.66 -4.28
C GLY A 12 1.01 11.41 -5.79
N ALA A 13 -0.13 10.95 -6.33
CA ALA A 13 -0.31 10.75 -7.77
C ALA A 13 -0.78 12.05 -8.46
N THR A 14 -0.03 12.49 -9.47
CA THR A 14 -0.34 13.66 -10.28
C THR A 14 -0.19 13.36 -11.76
N PHE A 15 -1.29 13.48 -12.49
CA PHE A 15 -1.36 13.32 -13.94
C PHE A 15 -1.00 14.63 -14.65
N ASP A 16 -0.13 14.56 -15.66
CA ASP A 16 0.38 15.73 -16.41
C ASP A 16 -0.20 15.89 -17.82
N GLY A 17 -1.06 14.95 -18.26
CA GLY A 17 -1.61 14.90 -19.62
C GLY A 17 -1.07 13.73 -20.45
N THR A 18 0.14 13.25 -20.15
CA THR A 18 0.80 12.15 -20.87
C THR A 18 1.05 10.91 -20.01
N GLY A 19 1.15 11.09 -18.70
CA GLY A 19 1.40 10.03 -17.74
C GLY A 19 1.16 10.53 -16.32
N THR A 20 1.45 9.66 -15.36
CA THR A 20 1.25 9.98 -13.94
C THR A 20 2.58 9.93 -13.20
N ASN A 21 2.88 11.04 -12.52
CA ASN A 21 3.95 11.13 -11.54
C ASN A 21 3.45 10.62 -10.19
N PHE A 22 4.23 9.75 -9.58
CA PHE A 22 3.98 9.18 -8.26
C PHE A 22 5.09 9.62 -7.31
N ALA A 23 4.74 10.21 -6.17
CA ALA A 23 5.68 10.60 -5.15
C ALA A 23 5.19 10.21 -3.75
N LEU A 24 6.00 9.45 -3.00
CA LEU A 24 5.69 8.93 -1.68
C LEU A 24 6.82 9.27 -0.69
N PHE A 25 6.49 9.95 0.39
CA PHE A 25 7.45 10.20 1.46
C PHE A 25 7.62 8.97 2.35
N SER A 26 8.87 8.52 2.55
CA SER A 26 9.22 7.51 3.55
C SER A 26 10.70 7.60 3.95
N GLU A 27 10.96 8.03 5.19
CA GLU A 27 12.31 8.20 5.75
C GLU A 27 13.06 6.88 5.97
N LYS A 28 12.35 5.82 6.37
CA LYS A 28 12.95 4.54 6.80
C LYS A 28 12.68 3.37 5.86
N ALA A 29 12.12 3.64 4.68
CA ALA A 29 11.95 2.59 3.67
C ALA A 29 13.31 2.18 3.09
N GLU A 30 13.49 0.89 2.88
CA GLU A 30 14.64 0.33 2.16
C GLU A 30 14.32 0.11 0.68
N LYS A 31 13.05 -0.16 0.37
CA LYS A 31 12.54 -0.32 -0.99
C LYS A 31 11.06 0.08 -1.03
N VAL A 32 10.65 0.75 -2.10
CA VAL A 32 9.24 1.06 -2.38
C VAL A 32 8.86 0.41 -3.71
N GLU A 33 7.70 -0.24 -3.72
CA GLU A 33 7.09 -0.80 -4.92
C GLU A 33 5.73 -0.15 -5.14
N LEU A 34 5.50 0.35 -6.36
CA LEU A 34 4.22 0.84 -6.83
C LEU A 34 3.46 -0.31 -7.48
N CYS A 35 2.31 -0.66 -6.93
CA CYS A 35 1.46 -1.73 -7.43
C CYS A 35 0.28 -1.12 -8.17
N LEU A 36 0.16 -1.38 -9.47
CA LEU A 36 -1.00 -1.02 -10.29
C LEU A 36 -1.95 -2.20 -10.39
N PHE A 37 -3.26 -1.93 -10.40
CA PHE A 37 -4.30 -2.94 -10.52
C PHE A 37 -5.20 -2.66 -11.71
N ASP A 38 -5.47 -3.67 -12.52
CA ASP A 38 -6.46 -3.56 -13.59
C ASP A 38 -7.91 -3.71 -13.06
N ASP A 39 -8.87 -3.85 -13.97
CA ASP A 39 -10.28 -4.01 -13.62
C ASP A 39 -10.63 -5.43 -13.15
N ASP A 40 -9.87 -6.43 -13.58
CA ASP A 40 -9.99 -7.83 -13.15
C ASP A 40 -9.29 -8.08 -11.79
N GLY A 41 -8.44 -7.15 -11.35
CA GLY A 41 -7.72 -7.19 -10.09
C GLY A 41 -6.31 -7.77 -10.19
N GLU A 42 -5.76 -7.95 -11.40
CA GLU A 42 -4.36 -8.36 -11.56
C GLU A 42 -3.41 -7.25 -11.10
N GLU A 43 -2.42 -7.62 -10.29
CA GLU A 43 -1.41 -6.71 -9.75
C GLU A 43 -0.17 -6.69 -10.65
N ILE A 44 0.25 -5.51 -11.08
CA ILE A 44 1.56 -5.27 -11.71
C ILE A 44 2.38 -4.35 -10.82
N SER A 45 3.49 -4.86 -10.30
CA SER A 45 4.39 -4.14 -9.39
C SER A 45 5.60 -3.54 -10.10
N TYR A 46 5.89 -2.27 -9.82
CA TYR A 46 7.05 -1.53 -10.30
C TYR A 46 7.92 -1.11 -9.13
N THR A 47 9.22 -1.40 -9.18
CA THR A 47 10.16 -0.91 -8.15
C THR A 47 10.44 0.57 -8.39
N VAL A 48 10.30 1.38 -7.35
CA VAL A 48 10.64 2.81 -7.35
C VAL A 48 12.09 2.95 -6.92
N SER A 49 12.97 3.36 -7.84
CA SER A 49 14.41 3.48 -7.58
C SER A 49 14.84 4.87 -7.14
N GLU A 50 14.12 5.91 -7.57
CA GLU A 50 14.54 7.29 -7.33
C GLU A 50 14.06 7.78 -5.96
N VAL A 51 14.96 8.45 -5.25
CA VAL A 51 14.70 9.01 -3.93
C VAL A 51 15.42 10.34 -3.76
N ASP A 52 14.64 11.38 -3.46
CA ASP A 52 15.13 12.74 -3.18
C ASP A 52 14.56 13.20 -1.84
N GLY A 53 15.44 13.49 -0.87
CA GLY A 53 15.01 14.00 0.45
C GLY A 53 13.99 13.09 1.16
N TYR A 54 14.18 11.77 1.06
CA TYR A 54 13.26 10.72 1.56
C TYR A 54 11.92 10.62 0.82
N VAL A 55 11.76 11.32 -0.29
CA VAL A 55 10.61 11.16 -1.18
C VAL A 55 10.99 10.20 -2.30
N TRP A 56 10.32 9.06 -2.33
CA TRP A 56 10.42 8.06 -3.38
C TRP A 56 9.53 8.49 -4.54
N HIS A 57 10.07 8.55 -5.75
CA HIS A 57 9.28 8.99 -6.89
C HIS A 57 9.57 8.21 -8.16
N CYS A 58 8.54 8.13 -9.00
CA CYS A 58 8.66 7.61 -10.34
C CYS A 58 7.58 8.23 -11.24
N TYR A 59 7.80 8.16 -12.54
CA TYR A 59 6.84 8.56 -13.54
C TYR A 59 6.51 7.38 -14.43
N LEU A 60 5.22 7.10 -14.58
CA LEU A 60 4.74 6.07 -15.48
C LEU A 60 4.05 6.72 -16.69
N PRO A 61 4.66 6.68 -17.89
CA PRO A 61 4.01 7.14 -19.10
C PRO A 61 2.78 6.29 -19.38
N HIS A 62 1.73 6.88 -19.96
CA HIS A 62 0.47 6.21 -20.31
C HIS A 62 -0.43 5.78 -19.15
N VAL A 63 -0.02 5.97 -17.89
CA VAL A 63 -0.94 5.82 -16.76
C VAL A 63 -1.89 7.01 -16.72
N GLN A 64 -3.18 6.72 -16.91
CA GLN A 64 -4.25 7.72 -16.97
C GLN A 64 -5.01 7.84 -15.62
N PRO A 65 -5.71 8.97 -15.41
CA PRO A 65 -6.60 9.13 -14.25
C PRO A 65 -7.63 7.99 -14.18
N GLY A 66 -7.86 7.47 -12.98
CA GLY A 66 -8.74 6.32 -12.74
C GLY A 66 -8.00 4.99 -12.57
N GLN A 67 -6.70 4.94 -12.89
CA GLN A 67 -5.85 3.81 -12.58
C GLN A 67 -5.84 3.52 -11.07
N LYS A 68 -6.16 2.28 -10.70
CA LYS A 68 -6.07 1.81 -9.31
C LYS A 68 -4.62 1.51 -8.98
N TYR A 69 -4.16 1.98 -7.83
CA TYR A 69 -2.80 1.77 -7.37
C TYR A 69 -2.70 1.65 -5.85
N GLY A 70 -1.58 1.11 -5.38
CA GLY A 70 -1.15 1.11 -3.99
C GLY A 70 0.36 0.97 -3.89
N TYR A 71 0.90 0.98 -2.67
CA TYR A 71 2.33 0.83 -2.43
C TYR A 71 2.63 -0.38 -1.56
N ARG A 72 3.74 -1.06 -1.82
CA ARG A 72 4.37 -1.98 -0.87
C ARG A 72 5.69 -1.38 -0.43
N VAL A 73 5.85 -1.20 0.87
CA VAL A 73 7.03 -0.55 1.44
C VAL A 73 7.79 -1.57 2.28
N HIS A 74 9.04 -1.79 1.90
CA HIS A 74 9.99 -2.65 2.58
C HIS A 74 10.82 -1.84 3.55
N GLY A 75 11.17 -2.47 4.67
CA GLY A 75 11.99 -1.86 5.69
C GLY A 75 12.02 -2.75 6.95
N PRO A 76 12.68 -2.27 8.00
CA PRO A 76 12.82 -3.02 9.25
C PRO A 76 11.48 -3.30 9.92
N TYR A 77 11.27 -4.55 10.34
CA TYR A 77 10.13 -4.95 11.16
C TYR A 77 10.60 -5.23 12.59
N ASP A 78 10.45 -4.24 13.45
CA ASP A 78 10.64 -4.35 14.90
C ASP A 78 9.49 -3.63 15.64
N PRO A 79 8.39 -4.35 15.93
CA PRO A 79 7.23 -3.79 16.60
C PRO A 79 7.52 -3.19 17.98
N ALA A 80 8.59 -3.63 18.65
CA ALA A 80 8.96 -3.15 19.99
C ALA A 80 9.55 -1.73 19.94
N SER A 81 10.30 -1.40 18.87
CA SER A 81 10.78 -0.03 18.60
C SER A 81 9.84 0.80 17.73
N GLY A 82 8.65 0.28 17.40
CA GLY A 82 7.65 0.96 16.58
C GLY A 82 7.84 0.83 15.07
N GLN A 83 8.84 0.08 14.61
CA GLN A 83 9.12 -0.16 13.20
C GLN A 83 8.21 -1.28 12.67
N ARG A 84 7.27 -0.97 11.79
CA ARG A 84 6.20 -1.89 11.38
C ARG A 84 6.10 -2.08 9.86
N PHE A 85 7.21 -1.95 9.15
CA PHE A 85 7.26 -2.17 7.71
C PHE A 85 6.86 -3.61 7.38
N ASN A 86 5.88 -3.78 6.50
CA ASN A 86 5.40 -5.10 6.10
C ASN A 86 5.03 -5.07 4.60
N PRO A 87 5.91 -5.56 3.71
CA PRO A 87 5.66 -5.53 2.27
C PRO A 87 4.52 -6.45 1.82
N ASN A 88 4.08 -7.39 2.67
CA ASN A 88 2.92 -8.23 2.37
C ASN A 88 1.61 -7.44 2.42
N LYS A 89 1.59 -6.26 3.05
CA LYS A 89 0.41 -5.39 3.11
C LYS A 89 0.48 -4.37 1.97
N LEU A 90 -0.58 -4.29 1.19
CA LEU A 90 -0.78 -3.21 0.24
C LEU A 90 -1.19 -1.96 1.01
N LEU A 91 -0.42 -0.88 0.86
CA LEU A 91 -0.65 0.39 1.51
C LEU A 91 -1.34 1.36 0.56
N LEU A 92 -2.27 2.13 1.11
CA LEU A 92 -2.85 3.28 0.43
C LEU A 92 -1.86 4.44 0.46
N ASP A 93 -1.86 5.23 -0.60
CA ASP A 93 -1.11 6.48 -0.66
C ASP A 93 -1.70 7.49 0.35
N PRO A 94 -0.91 8.02 1.30
CA PRO A 94 -1.36 9.05 2.23
C PRO A 94 -1.88 10.32 1.54
N TYR A 95 -1.44 10.57 0.31
CA TYR A 95 -1.81 11.72 -0.52
C TYR A 95 -2.79 11.33 -1.64
N ALA A 96 -3.44 10.16 -1.56
CA ALA A 96 -4.45 9.74 -2.51
C ALA A 96 -5.59 10.77 -2.59
N LYS A 97 -5.85 11.27 -3.81
CA LYS A 97 -6.95 12.20 -4.08
C LYS A 97 -8.31 11.51 -4.16
N ALA A 98 -8.32 10.20 -4.34
CA ALA A 98 -9.51 9.36 -4.34
C ALA A 98 -9.15 7.95 -3.86
N ILE A 99 -10.07 7.33 -3.10
CA ILE A 99 -9.95 5.94 -2.66
C ILE A 99 -11.08 5.15 -3.32
N HIS A 100 -10.72 4.10 -4.04
CA HIS A 100 -11.66 3.21 -4.70
C HIS A 100 -11.97 2.00 -3.81
N ARG A 101 -13.27 1.66 -3.67
CA ARG A 101 -13.87 0.64 -2.79
C ARG A 101 -13.89 0.97 -1.29
N GLN A 102 -14.92 0.43 -0.61
CA GLN A 102 -14.91 0.32 0.84
C GLN A 102 -13.89 -0.73 1.26
N ILE A 103 -13.25 -0.49 2.42
CA ILE A 103 -12.39 -1.47 3.06
C ILE A 103 -13.25 -2.69 3.42
N ASP A 104 -12.94 -3.83 2.82
CA ASP A 104 -13.49 -5.11 3.25
C ASP A 104 -12.66 -5.60 4.44
N TRP A 105 -13.32 -5.76 5.59
CA TRP A 105 -12.64 -6.02 6.86
C TRP A 105 -12.21 -7.49 6.94
N ASP A 106 -10.97 -7.76 6.53
CA ASP A 106 -10.36 -9.10 6.61
C ASP A 106 -9.24 -9.16 7.69
N PRO A 107 -9.04 -10.30 8.38
CA PRO A 107 -7.90 -10.49 9.27
C PRO A 107 -6.52 -10.18 8.63
N ALA A 108 -6.40 -10.30 7.30
CA ALA A 108 -5.24 -9.90 6.53
C ALA A 108 -4.99 -8.38 6.51
N LEU A 109 -5.86 -7.54 7.08
CA LEU A 109 -5.56 -6.13 7.33
C LEU A 109 -4.65 -5.91 8.55
N PHE A 110 -4.53 -6.90 9.43
CA PHE A 110 -3.73 -6.79 10.65
C PHE A 110 -2.33 -7.35 10.46
N SER A 111 -1.34 -6.70 11.06
CA SER A 111 0.06 -7.14 11.07
C SER A 111 0.34 -8.23 12.11
N TYR A 112 -0.69 -8.73 12.80
CA TYR A 112 -0.64 -9.77 13.82
C TYR A 112 -1.82 -10.73 13.63
N ASN A 113 -1.64 -11.99 14.01
CA ASN A 113 -2.71 -12.98 13.97
C ASN A 113 -3.71 -12.65 15.09
N MET A 114 -4.93 -12.23 14.73
CA MET A 114 -6.02 -12.16 15.70
C MET A 114 -6.38 -13.59 16.08
N GLY A 115 -5.79 -14.09 17.16
CA GLY A 115 -6.09 -15.42 17.66
C GLY A 115 -7.59 -15.60 17.75
N ILE A 116 -8.12 -16.52 16.94
CA ILE A 116 -9.50 -16.97 17.06
C ILE A 116 -9.62 -17.59 18.45
N ARG A 117 -10.13 -16.81 19.41
CA ARG A 117 -10.67 -17.39 20.63
C ARG A 117 -11.96 -18.08 20.22
N THR A 118 -11.87 -19.38 19.96
CA THR A 118 -13.02 -20.27 19.88
C THR A 118 -13.89 -19.99 21.10
N PRO A 119 -15.18 -19.62 20.93
CA PRO A 119 -16.05 -19.50 22.09
C PRO A 119 -16.20 -20.91 22.67
N ALA A 120 -15.69 -21.12 23.88
CA ALA A 120 -16.00 -22.31 24.65
C ALA A 120 -17.52 -22.33 24.86
N MET A 121 -18.19 -23.23 24.14
CA MET A 121 -19.62 -23.47 24.23
C MET A 121 -19.90 -24.19 25.55
N THR A 122 -19.93 -23.43 26.65
CA THR A 122 -20.37 -23.94 27.95
C THR A 122 -21.87 -24.18 27.87
N ARG A 123 -22.26 -25.44 27.66
CA ARG A 123 -23.63 -25.91 27.85
C ARG A 123 -24.04 -25.66 29.31
N ILE A 124 -24.97 -24.74 29.52
CA ILE A 124 -25.70 -24.60 30.78
C ILE A 124 -26.80 -25.67 30.79
N PRO A 125 -26.86 -26.61 31.75
CA PRO A 125 -27.98 -27.53 31.85
C PRO A 125 -29.19 -26.81 32.46
N ARG A 126 -30.38 -27.03 31.86
CA ARG A 126 -31.66 -26.55 32.39
C ARG A 126 -32.11 -27.46 33.55
N PRO A 127 -32.50 -26.91 34.71
CA PRO A 127 -33.16 -27.70 35.74
C PRO A 127 -34.62 -27.99 35.36
N THR A 128 -35.06 -29.20 35.73
CA THR A 128 -36.40 -29.78 35.58
C THR A 128 -37.45 -29.10 36.43
#